data_AF-A0A1G1H0I0-F1
#
_entry.id   AF-A0A1G1H0I0-F1
#
_cell.length_a   1.000
_cell.length_b   1.000
_cell.length_c   1.000
_cell.angle_alpha   90.00
_cell.angle_beta   90.00
_cell.angle_gamma   90.00
#
_symmetry.space_group_name_H-M   'P 1'
#
loop_
_entity.id
_entity.type
_entity.pdbx_description
1 polymer ?
#
loop_
_entity_poly.entity_id
_entity_poly.type
_entity_poly.pdbx_seq_one_letter_code
_entity_poly.pdbx_strand_id
1 'polypeptide(L)'
;MSWKWNFLPQSESSSLPALALIVTGIAPTSDRDKNFGGVVHWGAKTGLAAGKELIWGDHVIGLYADAQVAVQDLSDERIRDRYGVMNAGLIFPISKNRNLQMLLEYSLLSGIDKISGQGGDYSGITYGLRLVNERFNLSFGAQFLRKQVQNFDDSSRVIGMMSMKF
;
A
#
# COMPACT_ATOMS: atom_id res chain seq x y z
N MET A 1 -6.34 10.15 8.09
CA MET A 1 -6.68 10.95 6.88
C MET A 1 -5.48 10.95 5.96
N SER A 2 -5.65 10.83 4.64
CA SER A 2 -4.55 10.81 3.67
C SER A 2 -4.73 11.90 2.61
N TRP A 3 -3.68 12.65 2.35
CA TRP A 3 -3.60 13.64 1.28
C TRP A 3 -2.58 13.16 0.25
N LYS A 4 -2.95 13.25 -1.03
CA LYS A 4 -2.09 12.86 -2.15
C LYS A 4 -2.02 14.00 -3.14
N TRP A 5 -0.81 14.40 -3.51
CA TRP A 5 -0.58 15.45 -4.50
C TRP A 5 0.23 14.92 -5.67
N ASN A 6 -0.41 14.83 -6.82
CA ASN A 6 0.23 14.52 -8.09
C ASN A 6 0.94 15.78 -8.61
N PHE A 7 2.23 15.89 -8.35
CA PHE A 7 3.04 17.05 -8.74
C PHE A 7 3.73 16.86 -10.09
N LEU A 8 3.81 15.62 -10.60
CA LEU A 8 4.27 15.33 -11.94
C LEU A 8 3.30 14.36 -12.60
N PRO A 9 2.27 14.84 -13.33
CA PRO A 9 1.38 13.95 -14.06
C PRO A 9 2.11 13.32 -15.26
N GLN A 10 1.79 12.06 -15.57
CA GLN A 10 2.23 11.44 -16.82
C GLN A 10 1.41 12.05 -17.98
N SER A 11 2.08 12.69 -18.94
CA SER A 11 1.49 13.04 -20.23
C SER A 11 1.70 11.90 -21.23
N GLU A 12 0.81 11.78 -22.22
CA GLU A 12 0.92 10.75 -23.28
C GLU A 12 2.26 10.79 -24.04
N SER A 13 2.89 11.97 -24.09
CA SER A 13 4.16 12.21 -24.77
C SER A 13 5.41 12.11 -23.87
N SER A 14 5.25 11.96 -22.56
CA SER A 14 6.38 11.99 -21.62
C SER A 14 6.91 10.59 -21.32
N SER A 15 8.24 10.45 -21.37
CA SER A 15 8.93 9.23 -20.94
C SER A 15 8.99 9.09 -19.41
N LEU A 16 8.65 10.15 -18.67
CA LEU A 16 8.70 10.21 -17.22
C LEU A 16 7.46 9.53 -16.58
N PRO A 17 7.63 8.85 -15.44
CA PRO A 17 6.50 8.34 -14.69
C PRO A 17 5.68 9.48 -14.07
N ALA A 18 4.41 9.22 -13.79
CA ALA A 18 3.63 10.06 -12.89
C ALA A 18 4.22 9.97 -11.48
N LEU A 19 4.37 11.09 -10.77
CA LEU A 19 4.87 11.14 -9.39
C LEU A 19 3.89 11.87 -8.48
N ALA A 20 3.67 11.31 -7.29
CA ALA A 20 2.84 11.90 -6.26
C ALA A 20 3.49 11.86 -4.87
N LEU A 21 3.28 12.92 -4.11
CA LEU A 21 3.59 12.98 -2.69
C LEU A 21 2.38 12.49 -1.89
N ILE A 22 2.62 11.64 -0.90
CA ILE A 22 1.60 11.10 -0.01
C ILE A 22 1.92 11.56 1.40
N VAL A 23 0.95 12.18 2.06
CA VAL A 23 1.03 12.53 3.49
C VAL A 23 -0.21 11.98 4.18
N THR A 24 -0.03 11.18 5.22
CA THR A 24 -1.13 10.51 5.91
C THR A 24 -1.01 10.70 7.42
N GLY A 25 -2.04 11.26 8.06
CA GLY A 25 -2.17 11.29 9.51
C GLY A 25 -2.77 9.98 10.05
N ILE A 26 -2.16 9.46 11.10
CA ILE A 26 -2.58 8.26 11.84
C ILE A 26 -3.18 8.73 13.17
N ALA A 27 -4.43 8.36 13.43
CA ALA A 27 -5.13 8.71 14.65
C ALA A 27 -5.13 7.54 15.66
N PRO A 28 -5.02 7.81 16.97
CA PRO A 28 -5.10 6.82 18.03
C PRO A 28 -6.54 6.32 18.16
N THR A 29 -6.83 5.17 17.55
CA THR A 29 -8.19 4.60 17.51
C THR A 29 -8.29 3.28 18.27
N SER A 30 -7.16 2.73 18.74
CA SER A 30 -7.15 1.52 19.54
C SER A 30 -7.51 1.81 21.00
N ASP A 31 -8.29 0.90 21.57
CA ASP A 31 -8.54 0.81 23.01
C ASP A 31 -7.22 0.48 23.73
N ARG A 32 -6.82 1.32 24.68
CA ARG A 32 -5.55 1.20 25.41
C ARG A 32 -5.55 0.00 26.36
N ASP A 33 -6.72 -0.42 26.83
CA ASP A 33 -6.83 -1.42 27.88
C ASP A 33 -6.88 -2.86 27.32
N LYS A 34 -7.06 -2.99 26.00
CA LYS A 34 -7.33 -4.30 25.37
C LYS A 34 -6.15 -4.93 24.64
N ASN A 35 -4.96 -4.32 24.66
CA ASN A 35 -3.70 -4.89 24.13
C ASN A 35 -3.78 -5.58 22.76
N PHE A 36 -4.68 -5.15 21.87
CA PHE A 36 -4.89 -5.78 20.55
C PHE A 36 -3.85 -5.41 19.48
N GLY A 37 -2.68 -4.88 19.88
CA GLY A 37 -1.64 -4.44 18.94
C GLY A 37 -2.10 -3.29 18.02
N GLY A 38 -3.06 -2.48 18.48
CA GLY A 38 -3.62 -1.36 17.72
C GLY A 38 -2.87 -0.05 17.94
N VAL A 39 -3.16 0.94 17.09
CA VAL A 39 -2.59 2.29 17.16
C VAL A 39 -3.19 3.06 18.34
N VAL A 40 -2.40 3.26 19.39
CA VAL A 40 -2.80 3.95 20.62
C VAL A 40 -2.36 5.42 20.69
N HIS A 41 -1.58 5.88 19.70
CA HIS A 41 -1.04 7.23 19.63
C HIS A 41 -1.13 7.87 18.24
N TRP A 42 -0.86 9.17 18.17
CA TRP A 42 -0.81 9.91 16.91
C TRP A 42 0.47 9.59 16.14
N GLY A 43 0.34 9.59 14.82
CA GLY A 43 1.47 9.41 13.93
C GLY A 43 1.25 10.02 12.57
N ALA A 44 2.28 9.92 11.74
CA ALA A 44 2.23 10.35 10.36
C ALA A 44 2.94 9.35 9.46
N LYS A 45 2.51 9.29 8.21
CA LYS A 45 3.23 8.66 7.11
C LYS A 45 3.52 9.72 6.06
N THR A 46 4.72 9.70 5.50
CA THR A 46 5.06 10.49 4.34
C THR A 46 5.75 9.60 3.32
N GLY A 47 5.56 9.85 2.04
CA GLY A 47 6.16 9.03 1.01
C GLY A 47 5.86 9.49 -0.40
N LEU A 48 6.38 8.73 -1.35
CA LEU A 48 6.23 8.98 -2.76
C LEU A 48 5.54 7.80 -3.42
N ALA A 49 4.72 8.09 -4.43
CA ALA A 49 4.21 7.11 -5.37
C ALA A 49 4.66 7.48 -6.78
N ALA A 50 5.00 6.47 -7.55
CA ALA A 50 5.31 6.55 -8.96
C ALA A 50 4.39 5.61 -9.74
N GLY A 51 3.95 6.03 -10.92
CA GLY A 51 3.15 5.21 -11.82
C GLY A 51 3.58 5.41 -13.27
N LYS A 52 3.53 4.36 -14.08
CA LYS A 52 3.82 4.46 -15.50
C LYS A 52 3.01 3.45 -16.28
N GLU A 53 2.38 3.90 -17.36
CA GLU A 53 1.83 3.00 -18.36
C GLU A 53 2.87 2.63 -19.41
N LEU A 54 2.97 1.33 -19.70
CA LEU A 54 3.74 0.79 -20.82
C LEU A 54 2.75 0.33 -21.89
N ILE A 55 2.87 0.92 -23.08
CA ILE A 55 1.98 0.66 -24.20
C ILE A 55 2.79 0.03 -25.33
N TRP A 56 2.34 -1.11 -25.85
CA TRP A 56 2.91 -1.73 -27.05
C TRP A 56 1.78 -2.29 -27.94
N GLY A 57 1.64 -1.72 -29.14
CA GLY A 57 0.47 -2.00 -29.99
C GLY A 57 -0.83 -1.73 -29.21
N ASP A 58 -1.71 -2.73 -29.15
CA ASP A 58 -2.99 -2.64 -28.44
C ASP A 58 -2.91 -2.99 -26.95
N HIS A 59 -1.74 -3.42 -26.47
CA HIS A 59 -1.54 -3.87 -25.10
C HIS A 59 -1.08 -2.72 -24.20
N VAL A 60 -1.55 -2.74 -22.95
CA VAL A 60 -1.19 -1.78 -21.93
C VAL A 60 -0.87 -2.53 -20.64
N ILE A 61 0.24 -2.18 -19.98
CA ILE A 61 0.53 -2.58 -18.59
C ILE A 61 0.69 -1.32 -17.76
N GLY A 62 0.04 -1.29 -16.61
CA GLY A 62 0.32 -0.30 -15.56
C GLY A 62 1.42 -0.80 -14.65
N LEU A 63 2.47 -0.01 -14.45
CA LEU A 63 3.46 -0.18 -13.41
C LEU A 63 3.18 0.85 -12.31
N TYR A 64 3.30 0.45 -11.05
CA TYR A 64 3.32 1.41 -9.95
C TYR A 64 4.29 0.96 -8.86
N ALA A 65 4.78 1.94 -8.11
CA ALA A 65 5.48 1.71 -6.87
C ALA A 65 5.17 2.85 -5.90
N ASP A 66 5.06 2.55 -4.61
CA ASP A 66 5.03 3.56 -3.56
C ASP A 66 5.94 3.16 -2.41
N ALA A 67 6.56 4.16 -1.79
CA ALA A 67 7.39 3.99 -0.62
C ALA A 67 7.03 5.07 0.39
N GLN A 68 6.78 4.68 1.62
CA GLN A 68 6.36 5.54 2.72
C GLN A 68 7.13 5.21 3.98
N VAL A 69 7.43 6.22 4.78
CA VAL A 69 7.95 6.07 6.14
C VAL A 69 6.86 6.49 7.09
N ALA A 70 6.59 5.64 8.08
CA ALA A 70 5.70 5.91 9.19
C ALA A 70 6.51 6.30 10.43
N VAL A 71 6.00 7.28 11.18
CA VAL A 71 6.51 7.68 12.48
C VAL A 71 5.35 7.81 13.45
N GLN A 72 5.50 7.21 14.62
CA GLN A 72 4.59 7.35 15.77
C GLN A 72 5.43 7.54 17.03
N ASP A 73 4.90 8.31 17.98
CA ASP A 73 5.47 8.43 19.33
C ASP A 73 6.95 8.85 19.40
N LEU A 74 7.34 9.82 18.59
CA LEU A 74 8.73 10.30 18.51
C LEU A 74 9.26 10.89 19.83
N SER A 75 8.40 11.25 20.78
CA SER A 75 8.78 11.86 22.06
C SER A 75 9.17 10.85 23.16
N ASP A 76 8.80 9.57 23.03
CA ASP A 76 9.12 8.55 24.04
C ASP A 76 9.69 7.30 23.37
N GLU A 77 10.98 7.07 23.57
CA GLU A 77 11.71 5.94 22.97
C GLU A 77 11.17 4.58 23.39
N ARG A 78 10.45 4.48 24.50
CA ARG A 78 9.86 3.22 24.99
C ARG A 78 8.65 2.80 24.18
N ILE A 79 8.00 3.73 23.48
CA ILE A 79 6.77 3.51 22.70
C ILE A 79 6.89 3.94 21.24
N ARG A 80 8.00 4.59 20.87
CA ARG A 80 8.34 4.97 19.49
C ARG A 80 8.21 3.78 18.54
N ASP A 81 7.59 4.04 17.39
CA ASP A 81 7.51 3.09 16.29
C ASP A 81 7.76 3.79 14.95
N ARG A 82 8.76 3.30 14.20
CA ARG A 82 9.14 3.87 12.91
C ARG A 82 9.44 2.78 11.89
N TYR A 83 8.50 2.56 10.98
CA TYR A 83 8.64 1.56 9.93
C TYR A 83 8.52 2.16 8.52
N GLY A 84 9.19 1.53 7.56
CA GLY A 84 9.02 1.74 6.14
C GLY A 84 7.98 0.80 5.55
N VAL A 85 7.18 1.31 4.62
CA VAL A 85 6.27 0.55 3.77
C VAL A 85 6.71 0.77 2.33
N MET A 86 6.84 -0.30 1.56
CA MET A 86 7.06 -0.22 0.12
C MET A 86 6.13 -1.18 -0.59
N ASN A 87 5.48 -0.73 -1.66
CA ASN A 87 4.76 -1.58 -2.58
C ASN A 87 5.25 -1.33 -4.00
N ALA A 88 5.29 -2.38 -4.81
CA ALA A 88 5.58 -2.29 -6.23
C ALA A 88 4.70 -3.30 -6.96
N GLY A 89 3.99 -2.88 -7.99
CA GLY A 89 3.01 -3.72 -8.63
C GLY A 89 2.82 -3.48 -10.12
N LEU A 90 2.18 -4.48 -10.72
CA LEU A 90 1.82 -4.59 -12.12
C LEU A 90 0.30 -4.70 -12.22
N ILE A 91 -0.26 -3.98 -13.18
CA ILE A 91 -1.68 -3.98 -13.50
C ILE A 91 -1.84 -4.40 -14.95
N PHE A 92 -2.55 -5.49 -15.18
CA PHE A 92 -2.81 -6.06 -16.50
C PHE A 92 -4.30 -5.93 -16.83
N PRO A 93 -4.70 -5.06 -17.76
CA PRO A 93 -6.06 -5.04 -18.28
C PRO A 93 -6.36 -6.38 -18.98
N ILE A 94 -7.40 -7.08 -18.53
CA ILE A 94 -7.81 -8.39 -19.10
C ILE A 94 -9.16 -8.34 -19.82
N SER A 95 -9.89 -7.23 -19.72
CA SER A 95 -11.10 -6.99 -20.52
C SER A 95 -10.85 -6.01 -21.66
N LYS A 96 -11.66 -6.10 -22.71
CA LYS A 96 -11.64 -5.16 -23.86
C LYS A 96 -11.82 -3.71 -23.41
N ASN A 97 -12.68 -3.47 -22.43
CA ASN A 97 -12.97 -2.14 -21.92
C ASN A 97 -11.93 -1.68 -20.88
N ARG A 98 -10.89 -2.47 -20.62
CA ARG A 98 -9.82 -2.23 -19.63
C ARG A 98 -10.30 -1.97 -18.19
N ASN A 99 -11.58 -2.26 -17.93
CA ASN A 99 -12.25 -2.09 -16.65
C ASN A 99 -11.98 -3.25 -15.69
N LEU A 100 -11.70 -4.44 -16.20
CA LEU A 100 -11.27 -5.58 -15.39
C LEU A 100 -9.77 -5.78 -15.57
N GLN A 101 -9.05 -5.79 -14.45
CA GLN A 101 -7.60 -5.78 -14.41
C GLN A 101 -7.10 -6.86 -13.43
N MET A 102 -6.04 -7.57 -13.79
CA MET A 102 -5.27 -8.39 -12.84
C MET A 102 -4.23 -7.52 -12.15
N LEU A 103 -4.02 -7.78 -10.86
CA LEU A 103 -3.07 -7.11 -10.00
C LEU A 103 -2.03 -8.13 -9.51
N LEU A 104 -0.76 -7.79 -9.67
CA LEU A 104 0.35 -8.46 -9.00
C LEU A 104 1.15 -7.40 -8.24
N GLU A 105 1.27 -7.54 -6.92
CA GLU A 105 1.95 -6.56 -6.08
C GLU A 105 2.93 -7.26 -5.14
N TYR A 106 4.14 -6.73 -5.06
CA TYR A 106 5.07 -7.02 -3.99
C TYR A 106 4.97 -5.93 -2.93
N SER A 107 4.88 -6.32 -1.67
CA SER A 107 4.82 -5.42 -0.52
C SER A 107 5.92 -5.75 0.48
N LEU A 108 6.43 -4.73 1.15
CA LEU A 108 7.46 -4.82 2.18
C LEU A 108 7.08 -3.89 3.32
N LEU A 109 7.12 -4.41 4.54
CA LEU A 109 7.01 -3.68 5.78
C LEU A 109 8.28 -3.96 6.57
N SER A 110 9.04 -2.92 6.90
CA SER A 110 10.35 -3.09 7.54
C SER A 110 10.64 -2.01 8.58
N GLY A 111 11.40 -2.35 9.60
CA GLY A 111 11.80 -1.43 10.67
C GLY A 111 10.77 -1.27 11.77
N ILE A 112 9.82 -2.21 11.93
CA ILE A 112 8.89 -2.15 13.06
C ILE A 112 9.69 -2.32 14.36
N ASP A 113 9.66 -1.30 15.21
CA ASP A 113 10.39 -1.31 16.49
C ASP A 113 9.68 -2.19 17.53
N LYS A 114 8.34 -2.31 17.45
CA LYS A 114 7.53 -3.14 18.35
C LYS A 114 6.76 -4.24 17.63
N ILE A 115 7.18 -5.47 17.84
CA ILE A 115 6.48 -6.66 17.34
C ILE A 115 5.13 -6.78 18.05
N SER A 116 4.05 -6.70 17.27
CA SER A 116 2.68 -6.90 17.76
C SER A 116 2.28 -8.39 17.68
N GLY A 117 1.10 -8.74 18.20
CA GLY A 117 0.52 -10.08 18.01
C GLY A 117 0.27 -10.46 16.53
N GLN A 118 0.33 -9.51 15.61
CA GLN A 118 0.23 -9.74 14.16
C GLN A 118 1.62 -9.91 13.48
N GLY A 119 2.69 -9.91 14.27
CA GLY A 119 4.08 -9.94 13.82
C GLY A 119 4.71 -8.55 13.71
N GLY A 120 5.95 -8.55 13.22
CA GLY A 120 6.70 -7.34 12.85
C GLY A 120 6.94 -7.31 11.34
N ASP A 121 8.18 -7.09 10.96
CA ASP A 121 8.63 -7.00 9.56
C ASP A 121 8.19 -8.20 8.71
N TYR A 122 7.76 -7.88 7.48
CA TYR A 122 7.34 -8.88 6.52
C TYR A 122 7.58 -8.41 5.08
N SER A 123 7.72 -9.38 4.18
CA SER A 123 7.46 -9.16 2.76
C SER A 123 6.22 -9.94 2.33
N GLY A 124 5.61 -9.56 1.22
CA GLY A 124 4.44 -10.28 0.73
C GLY A 124 4.17 -10.07 -0.74
N ILE A 125 3.52 -11.07 -1.33
CA ILE A 125 3.07 -11.02 -2.73
C ILE A 125 1.55 -11.10 -2.74
N THR A 126 0.93 -10.13 -3.38
CA THR A 126 -0.51 -10.04 -3.60
C THR A 126 -0.84 -10.39 -5.04
N TYR A 127 -1.80 -11.29 -5.21
CA TYR A 127 -2.45 -11.57 -6.48
C TYR A 127 -3.92 -11.22 -6.37
N GLY A 128 -4.46 -10.45 -7.32
CA GLY A 128 -5.85 -10.01 -7.22
C GLY A 128 -6.47 -9.58 -8.54
N LEU A 129 -7.76 -9.27 -8.45
CA LEU A 129 -8.55 -8.68 -9.51
C LEU A 129 -9.01 -7.30 -9.08
N ARG A 130 -9.09 -6.39 -10.05
CA ARG A 130 -9.56 -5.03 -9.87
C ARG A 130 -10.57 -4.69 -10.95
N LEU A 131 -11.76 -4.27 -10.53
CA LEU A 131 -12.82 -3.75 -11.36
C LEU A 131 -12.91 -2.24 -11.17
N VAL A 132 -12.60 -1.48 -12.23
CA VAL A 132 -12.61 -0.02 -12.24
C VAL A 132 -13.69 0.46 -13.20
N ASN A 133 -14.56 1.34 -12.70
CA ASN A 133 -15.53 2.06 -13.49
C ASN A 133 -15.48 3.56 -13.09
N GLU A 134 -16.18 4.43 -13.82
CA GLU A 134 -16.17 5.88 -13.60
C GLU A 134 -16.63 6.28 -12.19
N ARG A 135 -17.47 5.45 -11.55
CA ARG A 135 -18.08 5.71 -10.24
C ARG A 135 -17.48 4.91 -9.09
N PHE A 136 -16.87 3.76 -9.36
CA PHE A 136 -16.34 2.91 -8.31
C PHE A 136 -15.11 2.14 -8.77
N ASN A 137 -14.27 1.78 -7.81
CA ASN A 137 -13.14 0.90 -7.97
C ASN A 137 -13.22 -0.15 -6.86
N LEU A 138 -13.23 -1.41 -7.26
CA LEU A 138 -13.27 -2.58 -6.38
C LEU A 138 -12.04 -3.42 -6.67
N SER A 139 -11.27 -3.77 -5.65
CA SER A 139 -10.21 -4.77 -5.76
C SER A 139 -10.42 -5.88 -4.73
N PHE A 140 -10.06 -7.10 -5.12
CA PHE A 140 -10.10 -8.28 -4.27
C PHE A 140 -8.93 -9.20 -4.61
N GLY A 141 -8.26 -9.76 -3.62
CA GLY A 141 -7.12 -10.63 -3.84
C GLY A 141 -6.67 -11.38 -2.61
N ALA A 142 -5.70 -12.27 -2.82
CA ALA A 142 -5.00 -12.99 -1.77
C ALA A 142 -3.57 -12.45 -1.67
N GLN A 143 -3.10 -12.29 -0.44
CA GLN A 143 -1.73 -11.91 -0.16
C GLN A 143 -1.06 -12.98 0.70
N PHE A 144 0.12 -13.39 0.28
CA PHE A 144 0.98 -14.34 0.99
C PHE A 144 2.12 -13.55 1.64
N LEU A 145 2.29 -13.73 2.94
CA LEU A 145 3.19 -12.96 3.79
C LEU A 145 4.32 -13.86 4.29
N ARG A 146 5.55 -13.43 4.04
CA ARG A 146 6.75 -14.01 4.64
C ARG A 146 7.17 -13.18 5.84
N LYS A 147 7.09 -13.76 7.03
CA LYS A 147 7.43 -13.06 8.28
C LYS A 147 8.95 -13.13 8.50
N GLN A 148 9.56 -12.00 8.87
CA GLN A 148 11.01 -11.92 9.10
C GLN A 148 11.38 -12.02 10.59
N VAL A 149 10.38 -12.02 11.47
CA VAL A 149 10.54 -12.08 12.92
C VAL A 149 10.64 -13.53 13.38
N GLN A 150 11.59 -13.83 14.27
CA GLN A 150 11.71 -15.16 14.89
C GLN A 150 10.42 -15.54 15.63
N ASN A 151 10.00 -16.80 15.49
CA ASN A 151 8.78 -17.39 16.08
C ASN A 151 7.44 -16.89 15.49
N PHE A 152 7.46 -16.20 14.34
CA PHE A 152 6.25 -15.91 13.58
C PHE A 152 6.24 -16.72 12.28
N ASP A 153 5.17 -17.48 12.07
CA ASP A 153 5.00 -18.27 10.85
C ASP A 153 4.54 -17.42 9.68
N ASP A 154 4.92 -17.86 8.47
CA ASP A 154 4.38 -17.34 7.23
C ASP A 154 2.85 -17.46 7.22
N SER A 155 2.18 -16.47 6.64
CA SER A 155 0.73 -16.36 6.72
C SER A 155 0.12 -15.93 5.40
N SER A 156 -1.18 -16.08 5.26
CA SER A 156 -1.93 -15.56 4.12
C SER A 156 -3.12 -14.75 4.60
N ARG A 157 -3.52 -13.75 3.80
CA ARG A 157 -4.73 -12.95 4.06
C ARG A 157 -5.47 -12.64 2.78
N VAL A 158 -6.77 -12.44 2.91
CA VAL A 158 -7.62 -11.93 1.83
C VAL A 158 -7.73 -10.42 1.99
N ILE A 159 -7.53 -9.68 0.89
CA ILE A 159 -7.59 -8.23 0.86
C ILE A 159 -8.69 -7.81 -0.10
N GLY A 160 -9.58 -6.95 0.37
CA GLY A 160 -10.59 -6.29 -0.44
C GLY A 160 -10.53 -4.79 -0.22
N MET A 161 -10.60 -4.00 -1.30
CA MET A 161 -10.73 -2.55 -1.20
C MET A 161 -11.86 -2.08 -2.12
N MET A 162 -12.63 -1.12 -1.62
CA MET A 162 -13.67 -0.46 -2.39
C MET A 162 -13.53 1.05 -2.22
N SER A 163 -13.63 1.78 -3.31
CA SER A 163 -13.70 3.23 -3.32
C SER A 163 -14.78 3.69 -4.28
N MET A 164 -15.61 4.64 -3.86
CA MET A 164 -16.65 5.26 -4.66
C MET A 164 -16.34 6.74 -4.90
N LYS A 165 -16.71 7.25 -6.07
CA LYS A 165 -16.67 8.66 -6.43
C LYS A 165 -18.09 9.22 -6.33
N PHE A 166 -18.27 10.28 -5.54
CA PHE A 166 -19.54 11.00 -5.35
C PHE A 166 -19.55 12.30 -6.15
#